data_AF-A0A1I8NJT8-F1
#
_entry.id   AF-A0A1I8NJT8-F1
#
_cell.length_a   1.000
_cell.length_b   1.000
_cell.length_c   1.000
_cell.angle_alpha   90.00
_cell.angle_beta   90.00
_cell.angle_gamma   90.00
#
_symmetry.space_group_name_H-M   'P 1'
#
loop_
_entity.id
_entity.type
_entity.pdbx_description
1 polymer ?
#
loop_
_entity_poly.entity_id
_entity_poly.type
_entity_poly.pdbx_seq_one_letter_code
_entity_poly.pdbx_strand_id
1 'polypeptide(L)'
;MFCKQGPSICSSKEKQLYANMPLNYFIQRLLTKRCVSFVGRMDAYLLLSGETGAGDAYSNIGSDKEKEPLTLQNCLSYDEVKLSAFLSISSYSELINNGNRRNRGVIETDYNNIEREAVVVGLIGARFQRPFVMDYQDIVISHQQNTIERGYGQPKTFTLWNSIKFHLFSKRSLREKRKLWEQFYEEPTLLYHQVSRDNKRFGDVFRPGSQEIFDNVAMKKRYSLSFDTLLMEAQSRAASENRQAYVHIVGIGLGTWRIAPQQTQIFLETFEQRVKHLLTKLNNIGVLHFAWFDLDGWGELRHDSIISSKSHALGGIRIRIENRNPADKLKGTKFENMLLVISYAWDGNALPGNEFWLKHLSGSSDSATASSTIITEVHNPFINTQWNETSPQGSQYQLHWCCTQKNVIRTNGGMEKLQCAE
;
A
#
# COMPACT_ATOMS: atom_id res chain seq x y z
N MET A 1 -3.97 14.86 13.63
CA MET A 1 -4.44 13.58 14.21
C MET A 1 -3.38 12.97 15.12
N PHE A 2 -2.15 12.71 14.62
CA PHE A 2 -0.99 12.29 15.43
C PHE A 2 -0.62 13.28 16.55
N CYS A 3 -0.55 14.58 16.27
CA CYS A 3 -0.20 15.58 17.28
C CYS A 3 -1.30 15.86 18.31
N LYS A 4 -2.54 15.46 18.02
CA LYS A 4 -3.68 15.57 18.95
C LYS A 4 -3.68 14.46 20.00
N GLN A 5 -2.96 13.36 19.75
CA GLN A 5 -2.85 12.23 20.68
C GLN A 5 -1.72 12.40 21.72
N GLY A 6 -0.90 13.45 21.62
CA GLY A 6 0.06 13.81 22.66
C GLY A 6 1.01 14.95 22.26
N PRO A 7 1.27 15.94 23.13
CA PRO A 7 2.14 17.08 22.83
C PRO A 7 3.60 16.69 22.63
N SER A 8 4.03 15.47 22.96
CA SER A 8 5.41 14.99 22.75
C SER A 8 5.62 14.24 21.45
N ILE A 9 4.59 13.93 20.66
CA ILE A 9 4.70 13.09 19.46
C ILE A 9 5.30 13.86 18.28
N CYS A 10 4.94 15.14 18.15
CA CYS A 10 5.25 15.94 16.97
C CYS A 10 6.33 17.01 17.23
N SER A 11 7.09 17.34 16.19
CA SER A 11 7.97 18.51 16.18
C SER A 11 7.17 19.82 16.28
N SER A 12 7.84 20.93 16.61
CA SER A 12 7.22 22.27 16.61
C SER A 12 6.59 22.60 15.25
N LYS A 13 7.29 22.29 14.16
CA LYS A 13 6.84 22.48 12.78
C LYS A 13 5.61 21.64 12.45
N GLU A 14 5.61 20.36 12.82
CA GLU A 14 4.44 19.48 12.64
C GLU A 14 3.23 20.01 13.44
N LYS A 15 3.43 20.42 14.70
CA LYS A 15 2.34 21.01 15.50
C LYS A 15 1.77 22.25 14.86
N GLN A 16 2.62 23.15 14.35
CA GLN A 16 2.20 24.37 13.68
C GLN A 16 1.39 24.05 12.41
N LEU A 17 1.89 23.14 11.57
CA LEU A 17 1.24 22.74 10.33
C LEU A 17 -0.12 22.08 10.58
N TYR A 18 -0.22 21.19 11.57
CA TYR A 18 -1.42 20.39 11.80
C TYR A 18 -2.41 20.99 12.81
N ALA A 19 -2.10 22.12 13.46
CA ALA A 19 -2.89 22.68 14.57
C ALA A 19 -4.40 22.72 14.27
N ASN A 20 -4.74 23.23 13.08
CA ASN A 20 -6.12 23.42 12.63
C ASN A 20 -6.45 22.64 11.35
N MET A 21 -5.63 21.66 10.97
CA MET A 21 -5.85 20.88 9.75
C MET A 21 -6.91 19.78 9.98
N PRO A 22 -8.08 19.84 9.32
CA PRO A 22 -9.08 18.78 9.38
C PRO A 22 -8.61 17.54 8.59
N LEU A 23 -9.27 16.39 8.83
CA LEU A 23 -8.84 15.10 8.26
C LEU A 23 -8.83 15.09 6.73
N ASN A 24 -9.86 15.65 6.09
CA ASN A 24 -9.94 15.71 4.62
C ASN A 24 -8.79 16.54 4.02
N TYR A 25 -8.40 17.65 4.65
CA TYR A 25 -7.25 18.43 4.21
C TYR A 25 -5.93 17.69 4.44
N PHE A 26 -5.82 16.92 5.52
CA PHE A 26 -4.65 16.07 5.75
C PHE A 26 -4.54 14.98 4.68
N ILE A 27 -5.63 14.31 4.33
CA ILE A 27 -5.67 13.34 3.24
C ILE A 27 -5.29 14.01 1.91
N GLN A 28 -5.84 15.19 1.62
CA GLN A 28 -5.49 15.94 0.41
C GLN A 28 -4.00 16.31 0.37
N ARG A 29 -3.41 16.64 1.52
CA ARG A 29 -1.97 16.89 1.64
C ARG A 29 -1.16 15.64 1.28
N LEU A 30 -1.56 14.45 1.73
CA LEU A 30 -0.89 13.19 1.39
C LEU A 30 -0.94 12.87 -0.12
N LEU A 31 -1.79 13.55 -0.90
CA LEU A 31 -1.84 13.45 -2.37
C LEU A 31 -1.05 14.59 -3.03
N THR A 32 -1.24 15.83 -2.58
CA THR A 32 -0.72 17.05 -3.23
C THR A 32 0.69 17.46 -2.81
N LYS A 33 1.25 16.88 -1.74
CA LYS A 33 2.63 17.19 -1.31
C LYS A 33 3.63 16.09 -1.64
N ARG A 34 3.21 15.12 -2.45
CA ARG A 34 4.08 14.11 -3.04
C ARG A 34 5.09 14.76 -3.99
N CYS A 35 6.21 14.07 -4.20
CA CYS A 35 7.08 14.40 -5.32
C CYS A 35 6.37 14.06 -6.64
N VAL A 36 6.78 14.68 -7.74
CA VAL A 36 6.37 14.27 -9.08
C VAL A 36 6.90 12.86 -9.38
N SER A 37 8.17 12.63 -9.05
CA SER A 37 8.79 11.31 -9.08
C SER A 37 9.62 11.07 -7.81
N PHE A 38 9.64 9.83 -7.33
CA PHE A 38 10.37 9.39 -6.15
C PHE A 38 10.86 7.95 -6.35
N VAL A 39 12.17 7.74 -6.44
CA VAL A 39 12.73 6.46 -6.88
C VAL A 39 14.06 6.07 -6.24
N GLY A 40 14.28 4.76 -6.17
CA GLY A 40 15.57 4.16 -5.81
C GLY A 40 15.96 4.28 -4.34
N ARG A 41 17.04 3.60 -3.95
CA ARG A 41 17.49 3.49 -2.54
C ARG A 41 17.93 4.81 -1.90
N MET A 42 18.26 5.80 -2.72
CA MET A 42 18.67 7.13 -2.27
C MET A 42 17.50 8.11 -2.28
N ASP A 43 16.27 7.66 -2.58
CA ASP A 43 15.10 8.55 -2.65
C ASP A 43 15.34 9.72 -3.60
N ALA A 44 15.79 9.40 -4.82
CA ALA A 44 15.93 10.41 -5.85
C ALA A 44 14.55 10.98 -6.17
N TYR A 45 14.43 12.30 -6.15
CA TYR A 45 13.16 12.98 -6.27
C TYR A 45 13.16 14.02 -7.40
N LEU A 46 11.97 14.28 -7.94
CA LEU A 46 11.62 15.45 -8.73
C LEU A 46 10.44 16.13 -8.02
N LEU A 47 10.61 17.38 -7.60
CA LEU A 47 9.53 18.16 -6.99
C LEU A 47 8.64 18.81 -8.05
N LEU A 48 7.45 19.24 -7.64
CA LEU A 48 6.51 19.95 -8.53
C LEU A 48 7.10 21.26 -9.08
N SER A 49 7.93 21.92 -8.28
CA SER A 49 8.67 23.14 -8.65
C SER A 49 9.84 22.88 -9.62
N GLY A 50 10.16 21.62 -9.90
CA GLY A 50 11.18 21.20 -10.87
C GLY A 50 12.54 20.86 -10.27
N GLU A 51 12.78 21.15 -8.99
CA GLU A 51 14.03 20.79 -8.32
C GLU A 51 14.15 19.27 -8.16
N THR A 52 15.38 18.80 -8.33
CA THR A 52 15.75 17.40 -8.19
C THR A 52 16.81 17.22 -7.13
N GLY A 53 16.86 16.03 -6.53
CA GLY A 53 17.94 15.68 -5.61
C GLY A 53 17.82 14.23 -5.16
N ALA A 54 18.68 13.84 -4.22
CA ALA A 54 18.65 12.51 -3.61
C ALA A 54 19.41 12.54 -2.26
N GLY A 55 19.16 11.53 -1.43
CA GLY A 55 19.95 11.21 -0.25
C GLY A 55 19.40 11.78 1.05
N ASP A 56 20.30 11.94 2.02
CA ASP A 56 19.91 12.11 3.42
C ASP A 56 19.25 13.46 3.73
N ALA A 57 19.36 14.44 2.83
CA ALA A 57 18.68 15.71 2.95
C ALA A 57 17.15 15.54 3.13
N TYR A 58 16.56 14.54 2.46
CA TYR A 58 15.12 14.24 2.56
C TYR A 58 14.70 13.86 3.99
N SER A 59 15.59 13.20 4.76
CA SER A 59 15.30 12.81 6.14
C SER A 59 15.15 13.98 7.12
N ASN A 60 15.53 15.19 6.71
CA ASN A 60 15.43 16.37 7.55
C ASN A 60 14.05 17.04 7.52
N ILE A 61 13.17 16.71 6.56
CA ILE A 61 11.84 17.31 6.40
C ILE A 61 11.03 17.16 7.70
N GLY A 62 10.52 18.27 8.24
CA GLY A 62 9.79 18.30 9.51
C GLY A 62 10.65 18.45 10.76
N SER A 63 11.98 18.52 10.61
CA SER A 63 12.94 18.80 11.69
C SER A 63 13.50 20.23 11.62
N ASP A 64 14.24 20.64 12.65
CA ASP A 64 14.93 21.93 12.67
C ASP A 64 16.08 22.02 11.64
N LYS A 65 16.44 20.89 11.02
CA LYS A 65 17.47 20.81 9.96
C LYS A 65 16.89 20.84 8.56
N GLU A 66 15.56 20.90 8.41
CA GLU A 66 14.95 21.02 7.07
C GLU A 66 15.45 22.28 6.37
N LYS A 67 15.58 22.22 5.05
CA LYS A 67 16.07 23.32 4.22
C LYS A 67 15.28 23.32 2.92
N GLU A 68 14.99 24.51 2.40
CA GLU A 68 14.38 24.64 1.08
C GLU A 68 15.22 23.91 0.00
N PRO A 69 14.58 23.24 -0.98
CA PRO A 69 13.12 23.13 -1.17
C PRO A 69 12.46 22.01 -0.31
N LEU A 70 13.24 21.23 0.43
CA LEU A 70 12.81 20.08 1.23
C LEU A 70 12.35 20.51 2.62
N THR A 71 11.18 21.15 2.69
CA THR A 71 10.53 21.54 3.94
C THR A 71 9.20 20.86 4.12
N LEU A 72 8.75 20.70 5.37
CA LEU A 72 7.45 20.10 5.68
C LEU A 72 6.29 20.86 5.02
N GLN A 73 6.45 22.16 4.76
CA GLN A 73 5.43 22.93 4.03
C GLN A 73 5.26 22.43 2.59
N ASN A 74 6.36 22.06 1.94
CA ASN A 74 6.42 21.79 0.51
C ASN A 74 6.37 20.30 0.17
N CYS A 75 6.84 19.44 1.07
CA CYS A 75 7.00 18.00 0.83
C CYS A 75 6.40 17.16 1.96
N LEU A 76 6.15 15.87 1.67
CA LEU A 76 5.86 14.88 2.71
C LEU A 76 7.12 14.50 3.48
N SER A 77 7.04 14.48 4.81
CA SER A 77 8.05 13.82 5.65
C SER A 77 7.97 12.29 5.51
N TYR A 78 8.99 11.52 5.91
CA TYR A 78 8.90 10.06 5.85
C TYR A 78 7.77 9.46 6.70
N ASP A 79 7.35 10.14 7.78
CA ASP A 79 6.18 9.72 8.56
C ASP A 79 4.89 9.93 7.76
N GLU A 80 4.79 11.00 6.97
CA GLU A 80 3.67 11.22 6.06
C GLU A 80 3.70 10.27 4.86
N VAL A 81 4.89 9.98 4.29
CA VAL A 81 5.04 8.98 3.21
C VAL A 81 4.59 7.60 3.66
N LYS A 82 4.84 7.25 4.92
CA LYS A 82 4.36 6.00 5.50
C LYS A 82 2.84 5.95 5.56
N LEU A 83 2.19 7.07 5.89
CA LEU A 83 0.72 7.16 5.91
C LEU A 83 0.13 7.16 4.51
N SER A 84 0.75 7.87 3.57
CA SER A 84 0.31 7.91 2.18
C SER A 84 0.40 6.54 1.50
N ALA A 85 1.26 5.64 1.98
CA ALA A 85 1.35 4.26 1.51
C ALA A 85 0.09 3.40 1.76
N PHE A 86 -0.85 3.87 2.58
CA PHE A 86 -2.16 3.22 2.77
C PHE A 86 -3.28 3.83 1.91
N LEU A 87 -2.98 4.87 1.13
CA LEU A 87 -3.92 5.42 0.17
C LEU A 87 -4.05 4.51 -1.04
N SER A 88 -5.24 4.50 -1.61
CA SER A 88 -5.49 3.93 -2.93
C SER A 88 -6.33 4.91 -3.74
N ILE A 89 -6.18 4.84 -5.05
CA ILE A 89 -6.85 5.72 -5.99
C ILE A 89 -7.49 4.90 -7.09
N SER A 90 -8.73 5.20 -7.45
CA SER A 90 -9.43 4.47 -8.49
C SER A 90 -10.29 5.37 -9.38
N SER A 91 -10.34 5.02 -10.66
CA SER A 91 -11.24 5.66 -11.63
C SER A 91 -11.51 4.73 -12.80
N TYR A 92 -12.56 5.01 -13.56
CA TYR A 92 -12.60 4.55 -14.95
C TYR A 92 -11.46 5.19 -15.73
N SER A 93 -10.93 4.45 -16.69
CA SER A 93 -9.84 4.91 -17.56
C SER A 93 -10.01 4.29 -18.93
N GLU A 94 -9.80 5.10 -19.96
CA GLU A 94 -9.61 4.59 -21.31
C GLU A 94 -8.28 3.84 -21.40
N LEU A 95 -8.29 2.73 -22.14
CA LEU A 95 -7.13 1.87 -22.35
C LEU A 95 -6.55 2.15 -23.74
N ILE A 96 -5.33 2.68 -23.77
CA ILE A 96 -4.64 3.15 -24.97
C ILE A 96 -3.95 1.99 -25.69
N ASN A 97 -3.42 1.04 -24.91
CA ASN A 97 -2.81 -0.19 -25.38
C ASN A 97 -2.94 -1.29 -24.31
N ASN A 98 -2.37 -2.47 -24.56
CA ASN A 98 -2.54 -3.63 -23.68
C ASN A 98 -1.85 -3.52 -22.30
N GLY A 99 -1.07 -2.46 -22.05
CA GLY A 99 -0.38 -2.24 -20.79
C GLY A 99 0.89 -3.06 -20.61
N ASN A 100 1.44 -3.65 -21.70
CA ASN A 100 2.74 -4.32 -21.64
C ASN A 100 3.80 -3.35 -21.09
N ARG A 101 4.68 -3.78 -20.19
CA ARG A 101 5.67 -2.89 -19.56
C ARG A 101 6.67 -2.26 -20.53
N ARG A 102 6.71 -2.69 -21.79
CA ARG A 102 7.54 -2.16 -22.88
C ARG A 102 6.72 -1.42 -23.94
N ASN A 103 5.43 -1.14 -23.70
CA ASN A 103 4.55 -0.48 -24.66
C ASN A 103 5.04 0.94 -25.04
N ARG A 104 5.70 1.65 -24.11
CA ARG A 104 6.29 2.98 -24.34
C ARG A 104 5.32 4.02 -24.89
N GLY A 105 4.03 3.92 -24.57
CA GLY A 105 3.00 4.85 -25.04
C GLY A 105 2.53 4.59 -26.48
N VAL A 106 2.92 3.48 -27.10
CA VAL A 106 2.44 3.12 -28.44
C VAL A 106 0.97 2.75 -28.36
N ILE A 107 0.15 3.39 -29.20
CA ILE A 107 -1.31 3.18 -29.25
C ILE A 107 -1.61 1.84 -29.93
N GLU A 108 -2.56 1.08 -29.38
CA GLU A 108 -3.09 -0.11 -30.05
C GLU A 108 -3.98 0.29 -31.24
N THR A 109 -3.65 -0.22 -32.42
CA THR A 109 -4.39 0.07 -33.66
C THR A 109 -5.52 -0.92 -33.90
N ASP A 110 -5.39 -2.16 -33.40
CA ASP A 110 -6.43 -3.16 -33.49
C ASP A 110 -7.10 -3.34 -32.11
N TYR A 111 -8.21 -2.65 -31.93
CA TYR A 111 -8.97 -2.64 -30.69
C TYR A 111 -9.59 -4.00 -30.32
N ASN A 112 -9.53 -5.02 -31.18
CA ASN A 112 -9.92 -6.37 -30.78
C ASN A 112 -8.88 -7.04 -29.87
N ASN A 113 -7.67 -6.48 -29.77
CA ASN A 113 -6.60 -7.00 -28.93
C ASN A 113 -6.65 -6.49 -27.50
N ILE A 114 -7.43 -5.44 -27.21
CA ILE A 114 -7.52 -4.83 -25.89
C ILE A 114 -8.97 -4.63 -25.43
N GLU A 115 -9.17 -4.56 -24.12
CA GLU A 115 -10.34 -3.86 -23.59
C GLU A 115 -10.22 -2.36 -23.86
N ARG A 116 -11.35 -1.67 -24.02
CA ARG A 116 -11.38 -0.23 -24.30
C ARG A 116 -11.37 0.62 -23.04
N GLU A 117 -11.96 0.09 -21.98
CA GLU A 117 -12.12 0.77 -20.71
C GLU A 117 -11.95 -0.22 -19.57
N ALA A 118 -11.46 0.27 -18.44
CA ALA A 118 -11.40 -0.47 -17.19
C ALA A 118 -11.53 0.47 -16.01
N VAL A 119 -11.83 -0.10 -14.84
CA VAL A 119 -11.50 0.57 -13.57
C VAL A 119 -10.02 0.34 -13.30
N VAL A 120 -9.23 1.40 -13.17
CA VAL A 120 -7.81 1.34 -12.84
C VAL A 120 -7.62 1.75 -11.39
N VAL A 121 -6.92 0.92 -10.62
CA VAL A 121 -6.72 1.08 -9.17
C VAL A 121 -5.22 1.13 -8.86
N GLY A 122 -4.76 2.28 -8.37
CA GLY A 122 -3.40 2.46 -7.87
C GLY A 122 -3.28 1.99 -6.43
N LEU A 123 -2.40 1.01 -6.19
CA LEU A 123 -2.16 0.41 -4.88
C LEU A 123 -0.70 0.55 -4.49
N ILE A 124 -0.44 0.99 -3.26
CA ILE A 124 0.92 1.21 -2.78
C ILE A 124 1.40 0.01 -1.96
N GLY A 125 2.45 -0.64 -2.45
CA GLY A 125 3.11 -1.76 -1.77
C GLY A 125 4.08 -1.30 -0.67
N ALA A 126 4.52 -2.24 0.16
CA ALA A 126 5.54 -1.95 1.17
C ALA A 126 6.90 -1.68 0.52
N ARG A 127 7.63 -0.70 1.05
CA ARG A 127 8.93 -0.27 0.52
C ARG A 127 10.05 -0.39 1.55
N PHE A 128 11.05 -1.22 1.23
CA PHE A 128 12.16 -1.53 2.13
C PHE A 128 13.54 -1.03 1.67
N GLN A 129 13.61 -0.29 0.56
CA GLN A 129 14.89 0.18 0.00
C GLN A 129 15.61 1.23 0.88
N ARG A 130 14.89 1.86 1.81
CA ARG A 130 15.40 2.89 2.71
C ARG A 130 15.30 2.40 4.16
N PRO A 131 16.41 1.96 4.77
CA PRO A 131 16.41 1.51 6.16
C PRO A 131 15.91 2.59 7.13
N PHE A 132 15.32 2.15 8.23
CA PHE A 132 14.90 2.99 9.36
C PHE A 132 13.68 3.91 9.17
N VAL A 133 13.03 3.88 8.01
CA VAL A 133 11.87 4.73 7.69
C VAL A 133 10.78 3.93 6.97
N MET A 134 9.57 4.50 6.88
CA MET A 134 8.42 3.88 6.19
C MET A 134 8.12 2.45 6.69
N ASP A 135 7.82 1.50 5.82
CA ASP A 135 7.47 0.12 6.17
C ASP A 135 8.62 -0.63 6.88
N TYR A 136 9.89 -0.25 6.60
CA TYR A 136 11.06 -0.86 7.27
C TYR A 136 10.95 -0.72 8.80
N GLN A 137 10.36 0.38 9.29
CA GLN A 137 10.26 0.63 10.73
C GLN A 137 9.39 -0.39 11.48
N ASP A 138 8.42 -1.00 10.81
CA ASP A 138 7.44 -1.86 11.47
C ASP A 138 7.64 -3.34 11.14
N ILE A 139 8.24 -3.64 9.99
CA ILE A 139 8.31 -5.01 9.46
C ILE A 139 9.72 -5.58 9.59
N VAL A 140 10.77 -4.76 9.47
CA VAL A 140 12.16 -5.22 9.57
C VAL A 140 12.67 -5.01 10.99
N ILE A 141 13.18 -6.08 11.59
CA ILE A 141 13.75 -6.08 12.93
C ILE A 141 15.27 -6.14 12.81
N SER A 142 15.98 -5.11 13.28
CA SER A 142 17.44 -5.05 13.19
C SER A 142 18.09 -4.54 14.47
N HIS A 143 19.33 -4.96 14.74
CA HIS A 143 20.06 -4.55 15.95
C HIS A 143 20.26 -3.03 16.06
N GLN A 144 20.30 -2.31 14.92
CA GLN A 144 20.46 -0.86 14.90
C GLN A 144 19.14 -0.13 15.12
N GLN A 145 18.02 -0.69 14.65
CA GLN A 145 16.70 -0.09 14.75
C GLN A 145 15.97 -0.44 16.06
N ASN A 146 15.90 -1.73 16.36
CA ASN A 146 14.99 -2.30 17.35
C ASN A 146 15.63 -2.30 18.74
N THR A 147 15.88 -1.08 19.22
CA THR A 147 16.54 -0.76 20.49
C THR A 147 15.63 0.10 21.36
N ILE A 148 15.89 0.10 22.67
CA ILE A 148 15.15 0.92 23.63
C ILE A 148 15.33 2.39 23.26
N GLU A 149 16.54 2.81 22.92
CA GLU A 149 16.92 4.18 22.55
C GLU A 149 16.09 4.72 21.39
N ARG A 150 15.72 3.85 20.44
CA ARG A 150 14.86 4.18 19.28
C ARG A 150 13.37 3.95 19.52
N GLY A 151 12.99 3.65 20.75
CA GLY A 151 11.60 3.55 21.22
C GLY A 151 10.93 2.20 20.98
N TYR A 152 11.69 1.14 20.69
CA TYR A 152 11.16 -0.20 20.45
C TYR A 152 11.10 -1.04 21.73
N GLY A 153 10.03 -1.84 21.83
CA GLY A 153 9.78 -2.82 22.87
C GLY A 153 9.65 -2.25 24.28
N GLN A 154 9.42 -3.16 25.23
CA GLN A 154 9.51 -2.88 26.65
C GLN A 154 10.59 -3.77 27.31
N PRO A 155 11.30 -3.27 28.34
CA PRO A 155 12.23 -4.10 29.09
C PRO A 155 11.49 -5.29 29.72
N LYS A 156 11.97 -6.52 29.50
CA LYS A 156 11.40 -7.75 30.10
C LYS A 156 11.48 -7.75 31.63
N THR A 157 12.44 -7.02 32.20
CA THR A 157 12.63 -6.86 33.65
C THR A 157 12.65 -5.38 34.01
N PHE A 158 11.66 -4.95 34.80
CA PHE A 158 11.64 -3.64 35.45
C PHE A 158 12.58 -3.68 36.67
N THR A 159 13.88 -3.71 36.43
CA THR A 159 14.84 -3.31 37.46
C THR A 159 14.86 -1.77 37.50
N LEU A 160 15.13 -1.19 38.67
CA LEU A 160 15.22 0.26 38.84
C LEU A 160 16.15 0.89 37.77
N TRP A 161 17.28 0.22 37.47
CA TRP A 161 18.22 0.62 36.43
C TRP A 161 17.64 0.56 35.01
N ASN A 162 16.87 -0.48 34.66
CA ASN A 162 16.23 -0.59 33.36
C ASN A 162 15.11 0.43 33.19
N SER A 163 14.35 0.75 34.24
CA SER A 163 13.32 1.79 34.22
C SER A 163 13.91 3.20 34.05
N ILE A 164 15.03 3.45 34.74
CA ILE A 164 15.84 4.67 34.61
C ILE A 164 16.37 4.77 33.17
N LYS A 165 17.03 3.72 32.64
CA LYS A 165 17.50 3.70 31.24
C LYS A 165 16.37 3.95 30.25
N PHE A 166 15.26 3.26 30.42
CA PHE A 166 14.10 3.38 29.55
C PHE A 166 13.54 4.80 29.53
N HIS A 167 13.48 5.49 30.68
CA HIS A 167 13.00 6.88 30.75
C HIS A 167 14.04 7.90 30.26
N LEU A 168 15.34 7.67 30.50
CA LEU A 168 16.42 8.60 30.15
C LEU A 168 16.88 8.50 28.69
N PHE A 169 17.04 7.30 28.15
CA PHE A 169 17.71 7.11 26.85
C PHE A 169 16.76 6.99 25.66
N SER A 170 15.50 6.63 25.88
CA SER A 170 14.53 6.60 24.80
C SER A 170 13.80 7.93 24.70
N LYS A 171 13.76 8.53 23.49
CA LYS A 171 12.99 9.76 23.29
C LYS A 171 11.51 9.45 23.45
N ARG A 172 10.82 10.16 24.35
CA ARG A 172 9.38 9.98 24.60
C ARG A 172 8.56 10.05 23.32
N SER A 173 8.90 10.98 22.43
CA SER A 173 8.28 11.15 21.11
C SER A 173 8.33 9.87 20.27
N LEU A 174 9.49 9.20 20.22
CA LEU A 174 9.67 7.96 19.47
C LEU A 174 8.82 6.82 20.05
N ARG A 175 8.81 6.66 21.38
CA ARG A 175 7.96 5.65 22.03
C ARG A 175 6.48 5.84 21.73
N GLU A 176 6.01 7.08 21.82
CA GLU A 176 4.61 7.41 21.54
C GLU A 176 4.28 7.17 20.07
N LYS A 177 5.16 7.54 19.12
CA LYS A 177 4.99 7.18 17.71
C LYS A 177 4.90 5.67 17.49
N ARG A 178 5.74 4.87 18.18
CA ARG A 178 5.70 3.40 18.07
C ARG A 178 4.39 2.83 18.60
N LYS A 179 3.89 3.29 19.75
CA LYS A 179 2.60 2.87 20.29
C LYS A 179 1.42 3.06 19.32
N LEU A 180 1.46 4.10 18.49
CA LEU A 180 0.43 4.31 17.48
C LEU A 180 0.43 3.21 16.43
N TRP A 181 1.61 2.80 15.98
CA TRP A 181 1.76 1.70 15.04
C TRP A 181 1.47 0.34 15.68
N GLU A 182 1.79 0.16 16.97
CA GLU A 182 1.39 -1.03 17.72
C GLU A 182 -0.12 -1.19 17.79
N GLN A 183 -0.83 -0.10 18.02
CA GLN A 183 -2.30 -0.08 18.02
C GLN A 183 -2.87 -0.30 16.61
N PHE A 184 -2.29 0.35 15.60
CA PHE A 184 -2.76 0.24 14.22
C PHE A 184 -2.62 -1.18 13.66
N TYR A 185 -1.47 -1.80 13.89
CA TYR A 185 -1.22 -3.17 13.48
C TYR A 185 -1.67 -4.20 14.49
N GLU A 186 -2.09 -3.83 15.70
CA GLU A 186 -2.35 -4.77 16.79
C GLU A 186 -1.18 -5.75 17.00
N GLU A 187 0.05 -5.23 16.92
CA GLU A 187 1.30 -5.99 17.10
C GLU A 187 2.25 -5.21 17.99
N PRO A 188 2.94 -5.85 18.95
CA PRO A 188 3.90 -5.16 19.79
C PRO A 188 5.14 -4.78 18.98
N THR A 189 5.80 -3.67 19.33
CA THR A 189 7.17 -3.46 18.90
C THR A 189 8.10 -4.41 19.63
N LEU A 190 9.11 -4.90 18.92
CA LEU A 190 10.01 -5.94 19.41
C LEU A 190 11.43 -5.39 19.53
N LEU A 191 12.14 -5.76 20.60
CA LEU A 191 13.58 -5.56 20.70
C LEU A 191 14.31 -6.66 19.94
N TYR A 192 15.39 -6.33 19.24
CA TYR A 192 16.13 -7.28 18.41
C TYR A 192 16.54 -8.55 19.17
N HIS A 193 17.10 -8.40 20.37
CA HIS A 193 17.58 -9.52 21.18
C HIS A 193 16.46 -10.41 21.78
N GLN A 194 15.20 -10.04 21.61
CA GLN A 194 14.04 -10.82 22.08
C GLN A 194 13.47 -11.72 20.98
N VAL A 195 13.98 -11.60 19.76
CA VAL A 195 13.46 -12.26 18.56
C VAL A 195 14.49 -13.25 18.04
N SER A 196 14.04 -14.47 17.77
CA SER A 196 14.80 -15.51 17.09
C SER A 196 14.08 -15.89 15.80
N ARG A 197 14.86 -16.14 14.74
CA ARG A 197 14.31 -16.66 13.49
C ARG A 197 13.65 -18.01 13.76
N ASP A 198 12.41 -18.16 13.33
CA ASP A 198 11.64 -19.39 13.44
C ASP A 198 11.09 -19.85 12.08
N ASN A 199 11.29 -19.05 11.02
CA ASN A 199 10.75 -19.25 9.68
C ASN A 199 9.21 -19.40 9.64
N LYS A 200 8.52 -18.97 10.71
CA LYS A 200 7.06 -18.90 10.81
C LYS A 200 6.62 -17.44 10.83
N ARG A 201 6.88 -16.74 11.94
CA ARG A 201 6.68 -15.29 12.05
C ARG A 201 7.93 -14.54 11.64
N PHE A 202 9.10 -15.02 12.05
CA PHE A 202 10.36 -14.32 11.91
C PHE A 202 11.24 -15.04 10.89
N GLY A 203 11.29 -14.50 9.68
CA GLY A 203 12.05 -15.05 8.56
C GLY A 203 13.27 -14.21 8.18
N ASP A 204 13.93 -14.66 7.11
CA ASP A 204 15.14 -14.03 6.57
C ASP A 204 14.83 -12.86 5.63
N VAL A 205 15.89 -12.09 5.35
CA VAL A 205 15.96 -11.13 4.24
C VAL A 205 16.88 -11.67 3.14
N PHE A 206 16.74 -11.20 1.90
CA PHE A 206 17.55 -11.64 0.75
C PHE A 206 19.06 -11.41 0.93
N ARG A 207 19.45 -10.42 1.73
CA ARG A 207 20.86 -10.03 1.86
C ARG A 207 21.64 -11.13 2.61
N PRO A 208 22.54 -11.86 1.93
CA PRO A 208 23.28 -12.95 2.58
C PRO A 208 24.10 -12.43 3.76
N GLY A 209 24.08 -13.17 4.87
CA GLY A 209 24.77 -12.79 6.11
C GLY A 209 24.15 -11.61 6.86
N SER A 210 23.04 -11.03 6.37
CA SER A 210 22.34 -9.98 7.12
C SER A 210 21.80 -10.53 8.44
N GLN A 211 21.93 -9.71 9.48
CA GLN A 211 21.35 -9.99 10.78
C GLN A 211 19.91 -9.46 10.89
N GLU A 212 19.40 -8.77 9.88
CA GLU A 212 18.01 -8.31 9.82
C GLU A 212 17.03 -9.50 9.78
N ILE A 213 15.92 -9.35 10.49
CA ILE A 213 14.83 -10.33 10.59
C ILE A 213 13.58 -9.70 9.99
N PHE A 214 12.84 -10.45 9.18
CA PHE A 214 11.60 -10.01 8.56
C PHE A 214 10.39 -10.54 9.36
N ASP A 215 9.48 -9.67 9.80
CA ASP A 215 8.24 -10.06 10.49
C ASP A 215 7.12 -10.33 9.48
N ASN A 216 6.88 -11.62 9.22
CA ASN A 216 5.87 -12.11 8.29
C ASN A 216 4.46 -11.67 8.73
N VAL A 217 4.16 -11.64 10.03
CA VAL A 217 2.83 -11.26 10.53
C VAL A 217 2.56 -9.78 10.31
N ALA A 218 3.53 -8.92 10.63
CA ALA A 218 3.41 -7.48 10.34
C ALA A 218 3.21 -7.21 8.84
N MET A 219 3.93 -7.94 7.98
CA MET A 219 3.76 -7.85 6.52
C MET A 219 2.36 -8.30 6.06
N LYS A 220 1.80 -9.40 6.61
CA LYS A 220 0.41 -9.83 6.32
C LYS A 220 -0.59 -8.71 6.64
N LYS A 221 -0.45 -8.06 7.80
CA LYS A 221 -1.34 -6.95 8.20
C LYS A 221 -1.20 -5.75 7.28
N ARG A 222 0.03 -5.42 6.87
CA ARG A 222 0.30 -4.35 5.89
C ARG A 222 -0.33 -4.62 4.53
N TYR A 223 -0.28 -5.85 4.03
CA TYR A 223 -0.94 -6.24 2.78
C TYR A 223 -2.46 -6.27 2.86
N SER A 224 -3.00 -6.75 3.98
CA SER A 224 -4.45 -6.94 4.18
C SER A 224 -5.26 -5.69 3.84
N LEU A 225 -4.75 -4.51 4.20
CA LEU A 225 -5.41 -3.23 3.96
C LEU A 225 -5.54 -2.91 2.46
N SER A 226 -4.48 -3.11 1.69
CA SER A 226 -4.49 -2.87 0.24
C SER A 226 -5.35 -3.91 -0.49
N PHE A 227 -5.37 -5.15 -0.01
CA PHE A 227 -6.16 -6.22 -0.62
C PHE A 227 -7.65 -6.04 -0.35
N ASP A 228 -8.04 -5.71 0.88
CA ASP A 228 -9.42 -5.38 1.23
C ASP A 228 -9.92 -4.21 0.38
N THR A 229 -9.08 -3.17 0.21
CA THR A 229 -9.43 -2.01 -0.59
C THR A 229 -9.67 -2.39 -2.06
N LEU A 230 -8.76 -3.17 -2.67
CA LEU A 230 -8.94 -3.64 -4.05
C LEU A 230 -10.20 -4.49 -4.22
N LEU A 231 -10.41 -5.46 -3.32
CA LEU A 231 -11.54 -6.38 -3.37
C LEU A 231 -12.87 -5.64 -3.22
N MET A 232 -12.98 -4.76 -2.23
CA MET A 232 -14.21 -4.02 -1.98
C MET A 232 -14.48 -2.98 -3.07
N GLU A 233 -13.45 -2.33 -3.63
CA GLU A 233 -13.61 -1.40 -4.74
C GLU A 233 -14.08 -2.12 -6.01
N ALA A 234 -13.42 -3.23 -6.38
CA ALA A 234 -13.83 -4.04 -7.53
C ALA A 234 -15.27 -4.55 -7.38
N GLN A 235 -15.61 -5.06 -6.19
CA GLN A 235 -16.95 -5.49 -5.83
C GLN A 235 -17.97 -4.36 -6.00
N SER A 236 -17.69 -3.17 -5.45
CA SER A 236 -18.61 -2.04 -5.50
C SER A 236 -18.83 -1.54 -6.93
N ARG A 237 -17.77 -1.40 -7.73
CA ARG A 237 -17.85 -0.95 -9.13
C ARG A 237 -18.64 -1.93 -9.99
N ALA A 238 -18.32 -3.22 -9.92
CA ALA A 238 -19.04 -4.24 -10.67
C ALA A 238 -20.51 -4.36 -10.25
N ALA A 239 -20.80 -4.26 -8.95
CA ALA A 239 -22.17 -4.25 -8.44
C ALA A 239 -22.98 -3.04 -8.98
N SER A 240 -22.36 -1.85 -9.04
CA SER A 240 -23.04 -0.64 -9.55
C SER A 240 -23.42 -0.73 -11.03
N GLU A 241 -22.72 -1.56 -11.80
CA GLU A 241 -23.02 -1.83 -13.22
C GLU A 241 -23.81 -3.13 -13.44
N ASN A 242 -24.19 -3.85 -12.39
CA ASN A 242 -24.80 -5.18 -12.47
C ASN A 242 -23.96 -6.18 -13.29
N ARG A 243 -22.63 -6.11 -13.14
CA ARG A 243 -21.64 -6.96 -13.80
C ARG A 243 -20.87 -7.81 -12.78
N GLN A 244 -20.07 -8.74 -13.29
CA GLN A 244 -19.04 -9.44 -12.54
C GLN A 244 -17.68 -8.78 -12.83
N ALA A 245 -16.84 -8.62 -11.83
CA ALA A 245 -15.49 -8.08 -11.99
C ALA A 245 -14.52 -9.17 -12.48
N TYR A 246 -13.66 -8.79 -13.42
CA TYR A 246 -12.43 -9.49 -13.74
C TYR A 246 -11.27 -8.64 -13.20
N VAL A 247 -10.69 -9.06 -12.06
CA VAL A 247 -9.67 -8.27 -11.37
C VAL A 247 -8.28 -8.76 -11.79
N HIS A 248 -7.54 -7.91 -12.50
CA HIS A 248 -6.13 -8.11 -12.83
C HIS A 248 -5.24 -7.61 -11.69
N ILE A 249 -4.49 -8.54 -11.10
CA ILE A 249 -3.71 -8.37 -9.87
C ILE A 249 -2.24 -8.52 -10.20
N VAL A 250 -1.44 -7.51 -9.83
CA VAL A 250 0.02 -7.56 -9.88
C VAL A 250 0.61 -7.46 -8.49
N GLY A 251 1.85 -7.94 -8.33
CA GLY A 251 2.58 -7.82 -7.07
C GLY A 251 2.90 -6.37 -6.70
N ILE A 252 2.24 -5.85 -5.66
CA ILE A 252 2.60 -4.55 -5.05
C ILE A 252 3.75 -4.75 -4.05
N GLY A 253 4.86 -4.03 -4.23
CA GLY A 253 6.04 -4.16 -3.36
C GLY A 253 6.85 -5.44 -3.51
N LEU A 254 6.56 -6.28 -4.52
CA LEU A 254 7.29 -7.51 -4.80
C LEU A 254 8.45 -7.35 -5.80
N GLY A 255 8.57 -6.17 -6.41
CA GLY A 255 9.67 -5.83 -7.33
C GLY A 255 10.92 -5.33 -6.61
N THR A 256 11.45 -4.18 -7.04
CA THR A 256 12.66 -3.54 -6.48
C THR A 256 12.53 -3.15 -5.00
N TRP A 257 11.30 -3.10 -4.49
CA TRP A 257 10.97 -2.79 -3.10
C TRP A 257 11.06 -3.99 -2.14
N ARG A 258 11.10 -5.22 -2.66
CA ARG A 258 11.14 -6.47 -1.89
C ARG A 258 12.47 -6.61 -1.13
N ILE A 259 12.43 -7.13 0.09
CA ILE A 259 13.60 -7.39 0.94
C ILE A 259 13.71 -8.85 1.41
N ALA A 260 12.65 -9.65 1.35
CA ALA A 260 12.65 -11.02 1.87
C ALA A 260 12.13 -12.06 0.85
N PRO A 261 12.71 -13.28 0.80
CA PRO A 261 12.35 -14.33 -0.16
C PRO A 261 10.92 -14.82 -0.04
N GLN A 262 10.41 -14.91 1.19
CA GLN A 262 9.06 -15.37 1.49
C GLN A 262 7.95 -14.34 1.18
N GLN A 263 8.28 -13.12 0.74
CA GLN A 263 7.27 -12.07 0.55
C GLN A 263 6.20 -12.40 -0.50
N THR A 264 6.56 -13.07 -1.60
CA THR A 264 5.57 -13.49 -2.61
C THR A 264 4.59 -14.51 -2.00
N GLN A 265 5.10 -15.46 -1.21
CA GLN A 265 4.27 -16.44 -0.53
C GLN A 265 3.32 -15.75 0.47
N ILE A 266 3.83 -14.84 1.30
CA ILE A 266 3.03 -14.05 2.25
C ILE A 266 1.96 -13.24 1.52
N PHE A 267 2.28 -12.68 0.35
CA PHE A 267 1.32 -11.96 -0.47
C PHE A 267 0.13 -12.85 -0.84
N LEU A 268 0.38 -14.00 -1.47
CA LEU A 268 -0.68 -14.92 -1.92
C LEU A 268 -1.47 -15.49 -0.73
N GLU A 269 -0.77 -15.88 0.33
CA GLU A 269 -1.39 -16.35 1.58
C GLU A 269 -2.33 -15.31 2.18
N THR A 270 -1.87 -14.07 2.30
CA THR A 270 -2.69 -12.99 2.84
C THR A 270 -3.89 -12.74 1.92
N PHE A 271 -3.69 -12.75 0.61
CA PHE A 271 -4.77 -12.52 -0.36
C PHE A 271 -5.86 -13.60 -0.23
N GLU A 272 -5.47 -14.87 -0.10
CA GLU A 272 -6.40 -15.97 0.16
C GLU A 272 -7.20 -15.74 1.44
N GLN A 273 -6.52 -15.40 2.54
CA GLN A 273 -7.15 -15.14 3.82
C GLN A 273 -8.16 -13.98 3.75
N ARG A 274 -7.82 -12.90 3.03
CA ARG A 274 -8.71 -11.75 2.85
C ARG A 274 -9.90 -12.07 1.96
N VAL A 275 -9.70 -12.80 0.87
CA VAL A 275 -10.82 -13.27 0.02
C VAL A 275 -11.78 -14.13 0.83
N LYS A 276 -11.28 -15.11 1.59
CA LYS A 276 -12.12 -15.96 2.46
C LYS A 276 -12.86 -15.16 3.52
N HIS A 277 -12.18 -14.22 4.17
CA HIS A 277 -12.78 -13.36 5.18
C HIS A 277 -13.91 -12.47 4.63
N LEU A 278 -13.75 -11.96 3.41
CA LEU A 278 -14.71 -11.07 2.76
C LEU A 278 -15.71 -11.81 1.87
N LEU A 279 -15.60 -13.13 1.70
CA LEU A 279 -16.25 -13.90 0.63
C LEU A 279 -17.76 -13.68 0.51
N THR A 280 -18.46 -13.53 1.64
CA THR A 280 -19.92 -13.27 1.67
C THR A 280 -20.32 -11.90 1.11
N LYS A 281 -19.38 -10.96 1.03
CA LYS A 281 -19.53 -9.61 0.48
C LYS A 281 -19.07 -9.50 -0.98
N LEU A 282 -18.33 -10.49 -1.50
CA LEU A 282 -17.70 -10.44 -2.81
C LEU A 282 -18.55 -11.14 -3.89
N ASN A 283 -19.84 -10.81 -4.00
CA ASN A 283 -20.80 -11.49 -4.91
C ASN A 283 -20.76 -11.02 -6.38
N ASN A 284 -19.97 -9.98 -6.67
CA ASN A 284 -19.78 -9.39 -7.99
C ASN A 284 -18.32 -9.49 -8.44
N ILE A 285 -17.55 -10.44 -7.91
CA ILE A 285 -16.19 -10.74 -8.38
C ILE A 285 -16.21 -12.11 -9.05
N GLY A 286 -16.18 -12.12 -10.38
CA GLY A 286 -16.15 -13.36 -11.14
C GLY A 286 -14.77 -14.00 -11.19
N VAL A 287 -13.72 -13.18 -11.31
CA VAL A 287 -12.34 -13.64 -11.50
C VAL A 287 -11.35 -12.80 -10.70
N LEU A 288 -10.42 -13.46 -10.03
CA LEU A 288 -9.17 -12.89 -9.54
C LEU A 288 -8.02 -13.47 -10.37
N HIS A 289 -7.34 -12.61 -11.13
CA HIS A 289 -6.24 -12.98 -12.02
C HIS A 289 -4.93 -12.43 -11.49
N PHE A 290 -4.09 -13.30 -10.95
CA PHE A 290 -2.74 -12.98 -10.47
C PHE A 290 -1.74 -13.12 -11.61
N ALA A 291 -1.21 -11.98 -12.08
CA ALA A 291 -0.26 -11.92 -13.18
C ALA A 291 1.15 -11.61 -12.69
N TRP A 292 2.16 -12.22 -13.32
CA TRP A 292 3.58 -11.99 -13.04
C TRP A 292 4.04 -12.44 -11.65
N PHE A 293 3.46 -13.54 -11.15
CA PHE A 293 3.91 -14.22 -9.94
C PHE A 293 4.79 -15.42 -10.30
N ASP A 294 5.85 -15.62 -9.52
CA ASP A 294 6.82 -16.72 -9.61
C ASP A 294 6.35 -18.00 -8.92
N LEU A 295 5.19 -17.97 -8.25
CA LEU A 295 4.57 -19.10 -7.58
C LEU A 295 3.30 -19.54 -8.33
N ASP A 296 3.10 -20.85 -8.46
CA ASP A 296 1.93 -21.45 -9.11
C ASP A 296 0.63 -21.35 -8.29
N GLY A 297 0.71 -20.85 -7.06
CA GLY A 297 -0.44 -20.63 -6.18
C GLY A 297 -0.14 -20.80 -4.70
N TRP A 298 -1.16 -20.52 -3.87
CA TRP A 298 -1.16 -20.76 -2.42
C TRP A 298 -2.54 -21.18 -1.94
N GLY A 299 -2.63 -22.25 -1.14
CA GLY A 299 -3.91 -22.73 -0.64
C GLY A 299 -4.92 -23.00 -1.77
N GLU A 300 -6.07 -22.34 -1.71
CA GLU A 300 -7.10 -22.35 -2.76
C GLU A 300 -6.85 -21.39 -3.92
N LEU A 301 -5.89 -20.46 -3.82
CA LEU A 301 -5.47 -19.62 -4.94
C LEU A 301 -4.59 -20.43 -5.89
N ARG A 302 -5.20 -21.19 -6.80
CA ARG A 302 -4.51 -22.00 -7.80
C ARG A 302 -5.13 -21.74 -9.17
N HIS A 303 -4.33 -21.90 -10.23
CA HIS A 303 -4.85 -21.72 -11.58
C HIS A 303 -6.10 -22.59 -11.82
N ASP A 304 -7.17 -21.98 -12.33
CA ASP A 304 -8.48 -22.57 -12.62
C ASP A 304 -9.26 -23.13 -11.42
N SER A 305 -8.83 -22.86 -10.18
CA SER A 305 -9.64 -23.16 -8.99
C SER A 305 -10.83 -22.21 -8.84
N ILE A 306 -11.78 -22.59 -7.99
CA ILE A 306 -12.91 -21.74 -7.59
C ILE A 306 -12.99 -21.72 -6.07
N ILE A 307 -12.87 -20.52 -5.47
CA ILE A 307 -13.21 -20.31 -4.06
C ILE A 307 -14.73 -20.28 -3.97
N SER A 308 -15.31 -21.37 -3.47
CA SER A 308 -16.76 -21.61 -3.52
C SER A 308 -17.53 -20.73 -2.54
N SER A 309 -18.64 -20.15 -2.98
CA SER A 309 -19.52 -19.34 -2.16
C SER A 309 -20.98 -19.56 -2.53
N LYS A 310 -21.80 -19.98 -1.56
CA LYS A 310 -23.23 -20.26 -1.77
C LYS A 310 -24.05 -19.01 -2.13
N SER A 311 -23.60 -17.82 -1.75
CA SER A 311 -24.27 -16.56 -2.06
C SER A 311 -23.88 -15.99 -3.42
N HIS A 312 -22.84 -16.55 -4.06
CA HIS A 312 -22.28 -16.02 -5.30
C HIS A 312 -23.04 -16.58 -6.51
N ALA A 313 -23.49 -15.70 -7.41
CA ALA A 313 -24.30 -16.09 -8.58
C ALA A 313 -23.60 -17.10 -9.52
N LEU A 314 -22.26 -17.06 -9.56
CA LEU A 314 -21.42 -17.99 -10.31
C LEU A 314 -20.92 -19.20 -9.51
N GLY A 315 -21.45 -19.43 -8.30
CA GLY A 315 -21.02 -20.49 -7.39
C GLY A 315 -19.72 -20.22 -6.62
N GLY A 316 -19.00 -19.16 -6.98
CA GLY A 316 -17.77 -18.73 -6.31
C GLY A 316 -16.93 -17.80 -7.18
N ILE A 317 -15.70 -17.55 -6.73
CA ILE A 317 -14.73 -16.70 -7.39
C ILE A 317 -13.68 -17.57 -8.08
N ARG A 318 -13.52 -17.42 -9.41
CA ARG A 318 -12.52 -18.16 -10.17
C ARG A 318 -11.14 -17.54 -9.99
N ILE A 319 -10.13 -18.38 -9.83
CA ILE A 319 -8.74 -17.94 -9.73
C ILE A 319 -8.00 -18.23 -11.05
N ARG A 320 -7.25 -17.25 -11.53
CA ARG A 320 -6.26 -17.43 -12.61
C ARG A 320 -4.90 -17.00 -12.11
N ILE A 321 -3.89 -17.82 -12.37
CA ILE A 321 -2.48 -17.49 -12.12
C ILE A 321 -1.75 -17.75 -13.43
N GLU A 322 -1.55 -16.69 -14.19
CA GLU A 322 -0.90 -16.75 -15.51
C GLU A 322 -0.42 -15.34 -15.88
N ASN A 323 0.52 -15.24 -16.81
CA ASN A 323 0.96 -13.93 -17.28
C ASN A 323 -0.02 -13.37 -18.31
N ARG A 324 -0.55 -12.18 -18.02
CA ARG A 324 -1.43 -11.41 -18.90
C ARG A 324 -1.06 -9.92 -18.80
N ASN A 325 -1.07 -9.19 -19.91
CA ASN A 325 -0.97 -7.73 -19.84
C ASN A 325 -2.28 -7.15 -19.29
N PRO A 326 -2.25 -6.02 -18.56
CA PRO A 326 -3.43 -5.52 -17.85
C PRO A 326 -4.67 -5.32 -18.72
N ALA A 327 -4.49 -4.83 -19.94
CA ALA A 327 -5.57 -4.42 -20.83
C ALA A 327 -5.80 -5.38 -22.02
N ASP A 328 -5.15 -6.55 -22.07
CA ASP A 328 -5.43 -7.56 -23.11
C ASP A 328 -6.94 -7.88 -23.18
N LYS A 329 -7.51 -8.06 -24.38
CA LYS A 329 -8.95 -8.37 -24.52
C LYS A 329 -9.32 -9.61 -23.71
N LEU A 330 -10.42 -9.56 -22.98
CA LEU A 330 -10.95 -10.72 -22.26
C LEU A 330 -11.51 -11.72 -23.28
N LYS A 331 -10.87 -12.89 -23.38
CA LYS A 331 -11.23 -13.94 -24.36
C LYS A 331 -12.06 -15.04 -23.72
N GLY A 332 -13.11 -15.45 -24.41
CA GLY A 332 -13.96 -16.57 -24.03
C GLY A 332 -15.28 -16.13 -23.40
N THR A 333 -16.35 -16.87 -23.71
CA THR A 333 -17.73 -16.57 -23.32
C THR A 333 -17.94 -16.45 -21.81
N LYS A 334 -17.07 -17.09 -21.00
CA LYS A 334 -17.13 -17.03 -19.53
C LYS A 334 -16.73 -15.68 -18.95
N PHE A 335 -16.01 -14.84 -19.70
CA PHE A 335 -15.54 -13.52 -19.26
C PHE A 335 -16.22 -12.38 -20.02
N GLU A 336 -17.14 -12.71 -20.92
CA GLU A 336 -17.94 -11.75 -21.66
C GLU A 336 -18.74 -10.88 -20.68
N ASN A 337 -18.84 -9.58 -20.98
CA ASN A 337 -19.51 -8.57 -20.15
C ASN A 337 -18.94 -8.40 -18.73
N MET A 338 -17.81 -9.00 -18.38
CA MET A 338 -17.16 -8.70 -17.10
C MET A 338 -16.55 -7.30 -17.10
N LEU A 339 -16.64 -6.60 -15.96
CA LEU A 339 -15.95 -5.32 -15.75
C LEU A 339 -14.48 -5.60 -15.49
N LEU A 340 -13.60 -5.15 -16.38
CA LEU A 340 -12.17 -5.23 -16.15
C LEU A 340 -11.77 -4.23 -15.05
N VAL A 341 -11.11 -4.75 -14.01
CA VAL A 341 -10.50 -3.96 -12.93
C VAL A 341 -9.00 -4.22 -12.94
N ILE A 342 -8.20 -3.21 -13.20
CA ILE A 342 -6.73 -3.31 -13.29
C ILE A 342 -6.13 -2.73 -12.01
N SER A 343 -5.32 -3.50 -11.29
CA SER A 343 -4.45 -2.95 -10.26
C SER A 343 -3.04 -2.66 -10.81
N TYR A 344 -2.42 -1.59 -10.33
CA TYR A 344 -1.00 -1.30 -10.59
C TYR A 344 -0.28 -0.93 -9.30
N ALA A 345 1.03 -1.21 -9.26
CA ALA A 345 1.86 -0.83 -8.12
C ALA A 345 2.26 0.63 -8.23
N TRP A 346 1.88 1.42 -7.22
CA TRP A 346 2.15 2.85 -7.10
C TRP A 346 3.12 3.17 -5.95
N ASP A 347 3.91 4.23 -6.08
CA ASP A 347 4.80 4.74 -5.02
C ASP A 347 4.06 5.67 -4.03
N GLY A 348 4.37 5.55 -2.74
CA GLY A 348 3.77 6.34 -1.67
C GLY A 348 4.08 7.84 -1.71
N ASN A 349 5.15 8.25 -2.39
CA ASN A 349 5.60 9.64 -2.44
C ASN A 349 5.79 10.17 -3.87
N ALA A 350 5.17 9.54 -4.86
CA ALA A 350 5.15 10.02 -6.24
C ALA A 350 3.73 10.32 -6.71
N LEU A 351 3.60 11.20 -7.71
CA LEU A 351 2.36 11.31 -8.49
C LEU A 351 2.11 10.01 -9.28
N PRO A 352 0.85 9.72 -9.67
CA PRO A 352 0.56 8.59 -10.54
C PRO A 352 1.42 8.65 -11.81
N GLY A 353 2.03 7.52 -12.15
CA GLY A 353 2.98 7.41 -13.25
C GLY A 353 4.45 7.49 -12.85
N ASN A 354 4.79 8.12 -11.72
CA ASN A 354 6.14 8.21 -11.15
C ASN A 354 7.24 8.46 -12.21
N GLU A 355 7.95 7.42 -12.67
CA GLU A 355 9.01 7.55 -13.66
C GLU A 355 8.54 8.03 -15.05
N PHE A 356 7.24 7.95 -15.34
CA PHE A 356 6.62 8.58 -16.52
C PHE A 356 7.00 10.06 -16.63
N TRP A 357 6.97 10.79 -15.51
CA TRP A 357 7.29 12.22 -15.46
C TRP A 357 8.77 12.51 -15.70
N LEU A 358 9.63 11.48 -15.59
CA LEU A 358 11.04 11.52 -15.97
C LEU A 358 11.27 11.05 -17.42
N LYS A 359 10.21 10.96 -18.23
CA LYS A 359 10.22 10.44 -19.61
C LYS A 359 10.64 8.97 -19.73
N HIS A 360 10.63 8.24 -18.63
CA HIS A 360 10.75 6.79 -18.66
C HIS A 360 9.35 6.21 -18.83
N LEU A 361 9.00 5.74 -20.03
CA LEU A 361 7.66 5.26 -20.41
C LEU A 361 7.50 3.72 -20.32
N SER A 362 8.43 3.04 -19.65
CA SER A 362 8.48 1.58 -19.59
C SER A 362 9.26 1.09 -18.38
N GLY A 363 9.07 -0.19 -18.03
CA GLY A 363 9.85 -0.91 -17.03
C GLY A 363 9.17 -1.04 -15.67
N SER A 364 8.71 0.06 -15.08
CA SER A 364 7.94 0.05 -13.82
C SER A 364 6.44 -0.15 -14.07
N SER A 365 5.71 -0.57 -13.04
CA SER A 365 4.24 -0.69 -13.11
C SER A 365 3.60 0.69 -13.31
N ASP A 366 4.02 1.68 -12.51
CA ASP A 366 3.57 3.07 -12.58
C ASP A 366 3.67 3.65 -13.99
N SER A 367 4.88 3.63 -14.54
CA SER A 367 5.18 4.20 -15.84
C SER A 367 4.43 3.50 -16.98
N ALA A 368 4.36 2.17 -16.93
CA ALA A 368 3.66 1.39 -17.94
C ALA A 368 2.15 1.68 -17.92
N THR A 369 1.54 1.77 -16.74
CA THR A 369 0.12 2.11 -16.59
C THR A 369 -0.16 3.55 -17.03
N ALA A 370 0.69 4.51 -16.66
CA ALA A 370 0.59 5.89 -17.14
C ALA A 370 0.72 5.99 -18.66
N SER A 371 1.54 5.14 -19.28
CA SER A 371 1.73 5.11 -20.73
C SER A 371 0.64 4.33 -21.48
N SER A 372 -0.19 3.55 -20.79
CA SER A 372 -1.24 2.72 -21.41
C SER A 372 -2.66 3.15 -21.07
N THR A 373 -2.82 4.19 -20.26
CA THR A 373 -4.10 4.67 -19.74
C THR A 373 -4.07 6.19 -19.58
N ILE A 374 -5.13 6.79 -19.05
CA ILE A 374 -5.22 8.23 -18.79
C ILE A 374 -4.99 8.62 -17.32
N ILE A 375 -4.39 7.73 -16.49
CA ILE A 375 -4.21 7.98 -15.05
C ILE A 375 -3.39 9.24 -14.72
N THR A 376 -2.52 9.69 -15.62
CA THR A 376 -1.74 10.94 -15.43
C THR A 376 -2.61 12.19 -15.39
N GLU A 377 -3.83 12.10 -15.91
CA GLU A 377 -4.85 13.14 -15.85
C GLU A 377 -5.84 12.83 -14.72
N VAL A 378 -6.49 11.66 -14.79
CA VAL A 378 -7.64 11.35 -13.92
C VAL A 378 -7.25 11.03 -12.48
N HIS A 379 -6.02 10.53 -12.25
CA HIS A 379 -5.49 10.27 -10.91
C HIS A 379 -4.62 11.42 -10.37
N ASN A 380 -4.41 12.48 -11.16
CA ASN A 380 -3.52 13.56 -10.77
C ASN A 380 -4.26 14.61 -9.94
N PRO A 381 -3.89 14.83 -8.66
CA PRO A 381 -4.60 15.73 -7.76
C PRO A 381 -4.46 17.22 -8.14
N PHE A 382 -3.57 17.56 -9.08
CA PHE A 382 -3.43 18.92 -9.61
C PHE A 382 -4.26 19.19 -10.86
N ILE A 383 -4.79 18.14 -11.48
CA ILE A 383 -5.66 18.20 -12.66
C ILE A 383 -7.08 17.89 -12.22
N ASN A 384 -7.26 16.76 -11.54
CA ASN A 384 -8.51 16.38 -10.90
C ASN A 384 -8.62 17.00 -9.50
N THR A 385 -9.03 18.26 -9.46
CA THR A 385 -9.21 19.01 -8.19
C THR A 385 -10.55 18.74 -7.53
N GLN A 386 -11.48 17.99 -8.13
CA GLN A 386 -12.80 17.75 -7.54
C GLN A 386 -12.74 16.88 -6.28
N TRP A 387 -11.63 16.18 -6.02
CA TRP A 387 -11.40 15.54 -4.71
C TRP A 387 -11.22 16.55 -3.57
N ASN A 388 -10.97 17.82 -3.91
CA ASN A 388 -10.83 18.92 -2.95
C ASN A 388 -12.18 19.41 -2.40
N GLU A 389 -13.29 19.00 -3.00
CA GLU A 389 -14.63 19.46 -2.64
C GLU A 389 -15.44 18.29 -2.07
N THR A 390 -15.90 18.44 -0.83
CA THR A 390 -16.84 17.50 -0.20
C THR A 390 -18.16 17.52 -0.97
N SER A 391 -18.34 16.65 -1.95
CA SER A 391 -19.62 16.48 -2.63
C SER A 391 -20.39 15.27 -2.07
N PRO A 392 -21.62 15.43 -1.55
CA PRO A 392 -22.36 14.34 -0.90
C PRO A 392 -23.00 13.30 -1.83
N GLN A 393 -22.91 13.44 -3.16
CA GLN A 393 -23.68 12.60 -4.09
C GLN A 393 -22.88 12.27 -5.35
N GLY A 394 -22.72 10.96 -5.62
CA GLY A 394 -22.57 10.42 -6.97
C GLY A 394 -21.36 10.86 -7.81
N SER A 395 -20.18 11.08 -7.22
CA SER A 395 -18.98 11.30 -8.05
C SER A 395 -18.53 10.00 -8.73
N GLN A 396 -18.15 10.08 -10.00
CA GLN A 396 -17.57 8.99 -10.81
C GLN A 396 -16.19 8.51 -10.26
N TYR A 397 -15.68 9.17 -9.22
CA TYR A 397 -14.36 9.06 -8.62
C TYR A 397 -14.49 8.80 -7.12
N GLN A 398 -13.75 7.82 -6.61
CA GLN A 398 -13.73 7.46 -5.19
C GLN A 398 -12.28 7.42 -4.70
N LEU A 399 -11.97 8.23 -3.69
CA LEU A 399 -10.73 8.10 -2.92
C LEU A 399 -11.03 7.16 -1.76
N HIS A 400 -10.31 6.05 -1.68
CA HIS A 400 -10.49 5.07 -0.60
C HIS A 400 -9.43 5.27 0.48
N TRP A 401 -9.90 5.46 1.72
CA TRP A 401 -9.07 5.46 2.92
C TRP A 401 -9.47 4.27 3.80
N CYS A 402 -8.57 3.31 3.95
CA CYS A 402 -8.75 2.23 4.92
C CYS A 402 -8.35 2.73 6.32
N CYS A 403 -9.30 3.23 7.10
CA CYS A 403 -9.12 3.39 8.54
C CYS A 403 -9.60 2.12 9.23
N THR A 404 -8.70 1.30 9.77
CA THR A 404 -9.04 0.32 10.79
C THR A 404 -9.31 1.04 12.12
N GLN A 405 -10.38 1.83 12.17
CA GLN A 405 -11.02 2.21 13.42
C GLN A 405 -12.47 1.74 13.40
N LYS A 406 -12.71 0.67 14.16
CA LYS A 406 -14.02 0.25 14.69
C LYS A 406 -15.11 0.01 13.63
N ASN A 407 -15.10 -1.20 13.06
CA ASN A 407 -16.37 -1.92 12.91
C ASN A 407 -16.86 -2.35 14.30
N VAL A 408 -17.31 -1.38 15.11
CA VAL A 408 -18.27 -1.64 16.18
C VAL A 408 -19.63 -1.68 15.50
N ILE A 409 -19.94 -2.81 14.87
CA ILE A 409 -21.33 -3.23 14.79
C ILE A 409 -21.62 -3.75 16.20
N ARG A 410 -22.38 -2.99 16.99
CA ARG A 410 -23.06 -3.54 18.15
C ARG A 410 -24.09 -4.54 17.62
N THR A 411 -23.71 -5.80 17.52
CA THR A 411 -24.66 -6.91 17.60
C THR A 411 -24.67 -7.37 19.05
N ASN A 412 -25.86 -7.46 19.63
CA ASN A 412 -26.05 -8.05 20.95
C ASN A 412 -25.50 -9.48 20.92
N GLY A 413 -24.40 -9.71 21.66
CA GLY A 413 -23.86 -11.05 21.93
C GLY A 413 -22.43 -11.27 21.44
N GLY A 414 -21.49 -11.28 22.37
CA GLY A 414 -20.23 -12.06 22.31
C GLY A 414 -19.09 -11.50 21.45
N MET A 415 -17.96 -11.18 22.08
CA MET A 415 -16.68 -10.95 21.41
C MET A 415 -16.03 -12.30 21.05
N GLU A 416 -15.89 -12.61 19.76
CA GLU A 416 -14.91 -13.59 19.29
C GLU A 416 -13.64 -12.87 18.84
N LYS A 417 -12.51 -13.26 19.42
CA LYS A 417 -11.17 -12.76 19.08
C LYS A 417 -10.77 -13.32 17.71
N LEU A 418 -10.18 -12.46 16.87
CA LEU A 418 -9.39 -12.87 15.71
C LEU A 418 -8.24 -13.77 16.19
N GLN A 419 -8.39 -15.08 16.06
CA GLN A 419 -7.27 -16.02 16.09
C GLN A 419 -6.67 -16.05 14.69
N CYS A 420 -5.44 -15.54 14.55
CA CYS A 420 -4.58 -15.97 13.46
C CYS A 420 -4.29 -17.46 13.69
N ALA A 421 -4.57 -18.31 12.70
CA ALA A 421 -4.17 -19.71 12.75
C ALA A 421 -2.63 -19.78 12.80
N GLU A 422 -2.11 -20.61 13.71
CA GLU A 422 -0.68 -20.89 13.92
C GLU A 422 0.01 -21.57 12.74
#